data_AF-A0A6I9PL79-F1
#
_entry.id   AF-A0A6I9PL79-F1
#
_cell.length_a   1.000
_cell.length_b   1.000
_cell.length_c   1.000
_cell.angle_alpha   90.00
_cell.angle_beta   90.00
_cell.angle_gamma   90.00
#
_symmetry.space_group_name_H-M   'P 1'
#
loop_
_entity.id
_entity.type
_entity.pdbx_description
1 polymer ?
#
loop_
_entity_poly.entity_id
_entity_poly.type
_entity_poly.pdbx_seq_one_letter_code
_entity_poly.pdbx_strand_id
1 'polypeptide(L)'
;MMLSPDQTEADLSWTQSDPESILNGLKSTGCTSDEPCTEGEDRPRCRSDQPLSREEKRRRRRATAKYRSAHATRERIRVEAFNVAFAELRKLLPTLPPDKKLSKIEILRLAICYISYLNHVLDV
;
A
#
# COMPACT_ATOMS: atom_id res chain seq x y z
N MET A 1 -50.83 -14.78 -8.44
CA MET A 1 -50.77 -13.66 -7.45
C MET A 1 -49.56 -13.94 -6.58
N MET A 2 -48.52 -13.13 -6.46
CA MET A 2 -48.24 -11.76 -6.87
C MET A 2 -46.73 -11.69 -7.16
N LEU A 3 -46.37 -10.98 -8.23
CA LEU A 3 -45.04 -10.45 -8.45
C LEU A 3 -44.89 -9.14 -7.67
N SER A 4 -43.63 -8.80 -7.36
CA SER A 4 -43.11 -7.43 -7.18
C SER A 4 -43.28 -6.76 -5.80
N PRO A 5 -42.60 -5.63 -5.54
CA PRO A 5 -41.14 -5.44 -5.57
C PRO A 5 -40.62 -4.45 -4.48
N ASP A 6 -39.30 -4.31 -4.39
CA ASP A 6 -38.54 -3.07 -4.14
C ASP A 6 -38.50 -2.39 -2.74
N GLN A 7 -37.31 -1.80 -2.48
CA GLN A 7 -36.98 -0.73 -1.52
C GLN A 7 -36.83 -1.13 -0.04
N THR A 8 -35.81 -0.72 0.74
CA THR A 8 -34.86 0.39 0.62
C THR A 8 -33.77 0.24 1.70
N GLU A 9 -32.54 0.62 1.36
CA GLU A 9 -31.56 1.37 2.17
C GLU A 9 -31.40 1.05 3.69
N ALA A 10 -30.25 0.50 4.07
CA ALA A 10 -29.64 0.80 5.38
C ALA A 10 -28.13 0.47 5.39
N ASP A 11 -27.33 1.53 5.25
CA ASP A 11 -26.02 1.75 5.86
C ASP A 11 -24.86 0.78 5.61
N LEU A 12 -24.33 0.85 4.39
CA LEU A 12 -22.88 0.75 4.17
C LEU A 12 -22.20 2.01 4.74
N SER A 13 -22.09 2.12 6.07
CA SER A 13 -21.18 3.09 6.68
C SER A 13 -19.75 2.57 6.52
N TRP A 14 -19.15 2.83 5.36
CA TRP A 14 -17.70 2.85 5.26
C TRP A 14 -17.20 3.96 6.19
N THR A 15 -16.83 3.60 7.41
CA THR A 15 -16.10 4.50 8.30
C THR A 15 -14.74 4.75 7.67
N GLN A 16 -14.72 5.79 6.85
CA GLN A 16 -13.52 6.38 6.28
C GLN A 16 -12.70 6.89 7.48
N SER A 17 -11.83 6.04 7.99
CA SER A 17 -10.84 6.46 8.97
C SER A 17 -9.77 7.22 8.19
N ASP A 18 -9.95 8.54 8.15
CA ASP A 18 -9.03 9.47 7.53
C ASP A 18 -7.60 9.27 8.05
N PRO A 19 -6.59 9.17 7.17
CA PRO A 19 -5.18 9.03 7.56
C PRO A 19 -4.61 10.30 8.24
N GLU A 20 -5.40 11.36 8.40
CA GLU A 20 -4.98 12.60 9.07
C GLU A 20 -5.06 12.54 10.62
N SER A 21 -5.82 11.61 11.21
CA SER A 21 -5.98 11.56 12.67
C SER A 21 -4.75 10.97 13.41
N ILE A 22 -3.91 10.18 12.71
CA ILE A 22 -2.68 9.61 13.31
C ILE A 22 -1.57 10.67 13.44
N LEU A 23 -1.63 11.76 12.66
CA LEU A 23 -0.61 12.81 12.70
C LEU A 23 -0.85 13.82 13.83
N ASN A 24 -2.08 13.94 14.33
CA ASN A 24 -2.43 14.90 15.37
C ASN A 24 -2.19 14.41 16.81
N GLY A 25 -1.90 13.12 17.01
CA GLY A 25 -1.62 12.55 18.34
C GLY A 25 -0.23 12.86 18.92
N LEU A 26 0.70 13.40 18.12
CA LEU A 26 2.09 13.65 18.56
C LEU A 26 2.41 15.13 18.78
N LYS A 27 1.39 15.98 18.93
CA LYS A 27 1.57 17.43 19.10
C LYS A 27 1.27 17.97 20.49
N SER A 28 1.09 17.10 21.49
CA SER A 28 0.73 17.54 22.85
C SER A 28 1.61 16.92 23.93
N THR A 29 2.88 17.33 23.97
CA THR A 29 3.67 17.40 25.20
C THR A 29 4.55 18.65 25.13
N GLY A 30 3.98 19.78 25.50
CA GLY A 30 4.76 20.93 25.95
C GLY A 30 5.28 20.64 27.36
N CYS A 31 6.58 20.79 27.57
CA CYS A 31 7.16 21.01 28.88
C CYS A 31 8.13 22.17 28.75
N THR A 32 7.68 23.32 29.25
CA THR A 32 8.48 24.52 29.47
C THR A 32 9.30 24.33 30.73
N SER A 33 10.61 24.47 30.64
CA SER A 33 11.46 24.80 31.78
C SER A 33 12.65 25.56 31.24
N ASP A 34 12.56 26.89 31.33
CA ASP A 34 13.72 27.78 31.35
C ASP A 34 14.61 27.41 32.55
N GLU A 35 15.92 27.27 32.34
CA GLU A 35 16.99 27.78 33.21
C GLU A 35 18.37 27.55 32.53
N PRO A 36 19.37 28.45 32.74
CA PRO A 36 20.58 28.53 31.92
C PRO A 36 21.73 27.71 32.53
N CYS A 37 22.39 26.89 31.71
CA CYS A 37 23.62 26.20 32.10
C CYS A 37 24.85 26.89 31.51
N THR A 38 25.72 27.25 32.45
CA THR A 38 26.98 27.99 32.36
C THR A 38 28.02 27.43 31.41
N GLU A 39 28.89 28.34 30.98
CA GLU A 39 30.05 28.20 30.10
C GLU A 39 30.92 26.97 30.40
N GLY A 40 31.22 26.23 29.33
CA GLY A 40 32.20 25.16 29.28
C GLY A 40 32.61 24.98 27.82
N GLU A 41 33.80 25.47 27.49
CA GLU A 41 34.43 25.36 26.18
C GLU A 41 34.60 23.90 25.78
N ASP A 42 34.00 23.50 24.65
CA ASP A 42 34.65 22.70 23.61
C ASP A 42 33.73 22.62 22.39
N ARG A 43 33.92 23.56 21.46
CA ARG A 43 33.30 23.52 20.12
C ARG A 43 33.76 22.25 19.40
N PRO A 44 32.87 21.35 18.94
CA PRO A 44 33.26 20.46 17.87
C PRO A 44 33.50 21.34 16.64
N ARG A 45 34.77 21.44 16.23
CA ARG A 45 35.22 22.14 15.02
C ARG A 45 34.23 21.92 13.87
N CYS A 46 33.81 23.02 13.27
CA CYS A 46 33.08 23.10 12.01
C CYS A 46 33.72 22.15 10.98
N ARG A 47 33.15 20.95 10.82
CA ARG A 47 33.50 20.06 9.70
C ARG A 47 32.89 20.69 8.46
N SER A 48 33.73 21.41 7.71
CA SER A 48 33.52 21.84 6.32
C SER A 48 32.21 21.38 5.70
N ASP A 49 31.16 22.21 5.78
CA ASP A 49 29.97 22.06 4.93
C ASP A 49 30.36 22.45 3.50
N GLN A 50 31.13 21.59 2.85
CA GLN A 50 31.23 21.68 1.40
C GLN A 50 29.83 21.44 0.84
N PRO A 51 29.35 22.28 -0.10
CA PRO A 51 28.04 22.13 -0.68
C PRO A 51 27.97 20.78 -1.39
N LEU A 52 27.29 19.82 -0.76
CA LEU A 52 27.05 18.51 -1.34
C LEU A 52 26.38 18.67 -2.70
N SER A 53 26.91 17.98 -3.72
CA SER A 53 26.29 17.92 -5.04
C SER A 53 24.81 17.55 -4.92
N ARG A 54 23.99 18.02 -5.87
CA ARG A 54 22.57 17.68 -5.95
C ARG A 54 22.35 16.15 -5.89
N GLU A 55 23.27 15.39 -6.47
CA GLU A 55 23.25 13.93 -6.46
C GLU A 55 23.54 13.35 -5.05
N GLU A 56 24.54 13.87 -4.37
CA GLU A 56 24.91 13.49 -2.99
C GLU A 56 23.74 13.72 -2.02
N LYS A 57 23.05 14.87 -2.14
CA LYS A 57 21.85 15.20 -1.35
C LYS A 57 20.70 14.21 -1.63
N ARG A 58 20.51 13.79 -2.88
CA ARG A 58 19.51 12.77 -3.26
C ARG A 58 19.85 11.40 -2.66
N ARG A 59 21.12 10.98 -2.74
CA ARG A 59 21.60 9.73 -2.14
C ARG A 59 21.37 9.71 -0.63
N ARG A 60 21.75 10.78 0.08
CA ARG A 60 21.54 10.87 1.54
C ARG A 60 20.07 10.78 1.93
N ARG A 61 19.16 11.41 1.16
CA ARG A 61 17.70 11.29 1.38
C ARG A 61 17.22 9.86 1.17
N ARG A 62 17.64 9.18 0.09
CA ARG A 62 17.26 7.78 -0.19
C ARG A 62 17.80 6.80 0.86
N ALA A 63 18.95 7.11 1.44
CA ALA A 63 19.57 6.34 2.53
C ALA A 63 18.91 6.57 3.90
N THR A 64 17.93 7.47 4.04
CA THR A 64 17.19 7.59 5.30
C THR A 64 16.25 6.41 5.50
N ALA A 65 16.11 5.95 6.75
CA ALA A 65 15.18 4.88 7.10
C ALA A 65 13.73 5.23 6.69
N LYS A 66 13.33 6.50 6.88
CA LYS A 66 12.01 7.02 6.48
C LYS A 66 11.75 6.88 4.98
N TYR A 67 12.73 7.17 4.13
CA TYR A 67 12.57 6.99 2.67
C TYR A 67 12.43 5.52 2.32
N ARG A 68 13.29 4.66 2.88
CA ARG A 68 13.24 3.21 2.63
C ARG A 68 11.93 2.58 3.08
N SER A 69 11.45 2.91 4.28
CA SER A 69 10.19 2.38 4.81
C SER A 69 8.98 2.86 4.00
N ALA A 70 8.95 4.13 3.59
CA ALA A 70 7.91 4.66 2.71
C ALA A 70 7.90 3.95 1.36
N HIS A 71 9.08 3.72 0.75
CA HIS A 71 9.19 3.00 -0.51
C HIS A 71 8.76 1.53 -0.39
N ALA A 72 9.21 0.83 0.66
CA ALA A 72 8.80 -0.55 0.92
C ALA A 72 7.28 -0.68 1.12
N THR A 73 6.67 0.29 1.81
CA THR A 73 5.22 0.32 2.03
C THR A 73 4.46 0.51 0.71
N ARG A 74 4.91 1.43 -0.14
CA ARG A 74 4.32 1.63 -1.48
C ARG A 74 4.39 0.36 -2.34
N GLU A 75 5.54 -0.31 -2.32
CA GLU A 75 5.71 -1.54 -3.08
C GLU A 75 4.82 -2.67 -2.53
N ARG A 76 4.67 -2.78 -1.20
CA ARG A 76 3.74 -3.73 -0.59
C ARG A 76 2.31 -3.51 -1.08
N ILE A 77 1.83 -2.25 -1.06
CA ILE A 77 0.49 -1.89 -1.55
C ILE A 77 0.34 -2.26 -3.04
N ARG A 78 1.35 -1.97 -3.86
CA ARG A 78 1.35 -2.30 -5.29
C ARG A 78 1.21 -3.82 -5.51
N VAL A 79 1.97 -4.62 -4.76
CA VAL A 79 1.93 -6.09 -4.85
C VAL A 79 0.63 -6.65 -4.29
N GLU A 80 0.07 -6.06 -3.24
CA GLU A 80 -1.23 -6.43 -2.68
C GLU A 80 -2.35 -6.20 -3.70
N ALA A 81 -2.42 -5.03 -4.32
CA ALA A 81 -3.37 -4.73 -5.39
C ALA A 81 -3.26 -5.75 -6.55
N PHE A 82 -2.04 -6.10 -6.95
CA PHE A 82 -1.81 -7.15 -7.95
C PHE A 82 -2.32 -8.52 -7.49
N ASN A 83 -2.12 -8.89 -6.22
CA ASN A 83 -2.56 -10.18 -5.68
C ASN A 83 -4.10 -10.23 -5.56
N VAL A 84 -4.76 -9.12 -5.25
CA VAL A 84 -6.23 -9.01 -5.24
C VAL A 84 -6.78 -9.29 -6.65
N ALA A 85 -6.23 -8.64 -7.68
CA ALA A 85 -6.63 -8.90 -9.07
C ALA A 85 -6.41 -10.38 -9.48
N PHE A 86 -5.32 -11.01 -9.03
CA PHE A 86 -5.09 -12.45 -9.25
C PHE A 86 -6.11 -13.34 -8.54
N ALA A 87 -6.55 -12.96 -7.34
CA ALA A 87 -7.60 -13.67 -6.61
C ALA A 87 -8.97 -13.52 -7.28
N GLU A 88 -9.28 -12.35 -7.82
CA GLU A 88 -10.50 -12.11 -8.60
C GLU A 88 -10.51 -12.93 -9.89
N LEU A 89 -9.43 -12.91 -10.67
CA LEU A 89 -9.30 -13.74 -11.87
C LEU A 89 -9.50 -15.22 -11.54
N ARG A 90 -8.89 -15.70 -10.46
CA ARG A 90 -9.02 -17.10 -10.02
C ARG A 90 -10.46 -17.53 -9.75
N LYS A 91 -11.32 -16.65 -9.21
CA LYS A 91 -12.73 -16.98 -8.94
C LYS A 91 -13.53 -17.28 -10.20
N LEU A 92 -13.08 -16.75 -11.35
CA LEU A 92 -13.73 -16.95 -12.65
C LEU A 92 -13.27 -18.24 -13.34
N LEU A 93 -12.21 -18.88 -12.85
CA LEU A 93 -11.62 -20.05 -13.52
C LEU A 93 -12.28 -21.34 -13.05
N PRO A 94 -12.67 -22.24 -13.98
CA PRO A 94 -13.25 -23.52 -13.61
C PRO A 94 -12.17 -24.47 -13.07
N THR A 95 -12.34 -24.96 -11.84
CA THR A 95 -11.44 -25.97 -11.23
C THR A 95 -12.22 -27.08 -10.49
N LEU A 96 -11.65 -28.28 -10.48
CA LEU A 96 -12.11 -29.40 -9.68
C LEU A 96 -10.97 -29.87 -8.75
N PRO A 97 -11.12 -29.84 -7.42
CA PRO A 97 -12.21 -29.21 -6.65
C PRO A 97 -12.18 -27.66 -6.76
N PRO A 98 -13.27 -26.95 -6.40
CA PRO A 98 -13.38 -25.49 -6.56
C PRO A 98 -12.37 -24.70 -5.71
N ASP A 99 -11.83 -25.29 -4.66
CA ASP A 99 -10.82 -24.73 -3.77
C ASP A 99 -9.37 -25.12 -4.12
N LYS A 100 -9.15 -25.81 -5.27
CA LYS A 100 -7.82 -26.24 -5.72
C LYS A 100 -6.85 -25.07 -5.82
N LYS A 101 -5.84 -25.01 -4.95
CA LYS A 101 -4.80 -23.95 -4.98
C LYS A 101 -4.06 -23.96 -6.33
N LEU A 102 -4.08 -22.83 -7.03
CA LEU A 102 -3.36 -22.63 -8.29
C LEU A 102 -2.23 -21.61 -8.08
N SER A 103 -1.08 -21.87 -8.69
CA SER A 103 0.00 -20.91 -8.82
C SER A 103 -0.34 -19.79 -9.81
N LYS A 104 0.40 -18.68 -9.77
CA LYS A 104 0.20 -17.54 -10.68
C LYS A 104 0.30 -17.95 -12.15
N ILE A 105 1.24 -18.84 -12.50
CA ILE A 105 1.41 -19.32 -13.87
C ILE A 105 0.24 -20.22 -14.32
N GLU A 106 -0.27 -21.07 -13.43
CA GLU A 106 -1.43 -21.91 -13.73
C GLU A 106 -2.69 -21.07 -13.93
N ILE A 107 -2.91 -20.05 -13.10
CA ILE A 107 -4.03 -19.10 -13.27
C ILE A 107 -3.99 -18.46 -14.66
N LEU A 108 -2.83 -17.96 -15.09
CA LEU A 108 -2.68 -17.34 -16.40
C LEU A 108 -2.92 -18.32 -17.55
N ARG A 109 -2.35 -19.53 -17.47
CA ARG A 109 -2.54 -20.56 -18.50
C ARG A 109 -4.00 -20.99 -18.59
N LEU A 110 -4.65 -21.23 -17.46
CA LEU A 110 -6.04 -21.65 -17.39
C LEU A 110 -6.98 -20.55 -17.89
N ALA A 111 -6.70 -19.28 -17.60
CA ALA A 111 -7.46 -18.15 -18.13
C ALA A 111 -7.42 -18.11 -19.66
N ILE A 112 -6.22 -18.26 -20.26
CA ILE A 112 -6.06 -18.30 -21.72
C ILE A 112 -6.86 -19.47 -22.31
N CYS A 113 -6.71 -20.67 -21.75
CA CYS A 113 -7.46 -21.85 -22.21
C CYS A 113 -8.97 -21.66 -22.09
N TYR A 114 -9.43 -21.04 -20.99
CA TYR A 114 -10.86 -20.87 -20.75
C TYR A 114 -11.49 -19.83 -21.68
N ILE A 115 -10.81 -18.71 -21.96
CA ILE A 115 -11.25 -17.74 -22.96
C ILE A 115 -11.36 -18.41 -24.34
N SER A 116 -10.33 -19.16 -24.76
CA SER A 116 -10.36 -19.89 -26.04
C SER A 116 -11.48 -20.92 -26.11
N TYR A 117 -11.74 -21.63 -25.01
CA TYR A 117 -12.84 -22.59 -24.92
C TYR A 117 -14.20 -21.90 -25.09
N LEU A 118 -14.44 -20.80 -24.37
CA LEU A 118 -15.70 -20.06 -24.47
C LEU A 118 -15.91 -19.49 -25.87
N ASN A 119 -14.86 -18.94 -26.51
CA ASN A 119 -14.96 -18.47 -27.90
C ASN A 119 -15.37 -19.61 -28.85
N HIS A 120 -14.75 -20.79 -28.73
CA HIS A 120 -15.12 -21.94 -29.54
C HIS A 120 -16.57 -22.39 -29.33
N VAL A 121 -17.07 -22.33 -28.09
CA VAL A 121 -18.48 -22.66 -27.78
C VAL A 121 -19.46 -21.64 -28.37
N LEU A 122 -19.06 -20.38 -28.49
CA LEU A 122 -19.90 -19.30 -29.04
C LEU A 122 -19.88 -19.23 -30.57
N ASP A 123 -18.81 -19.70 -31.22
CA ASP A 123 -18.67 -19.74 -32.68
C ASP A 123 -19.45 -20.90 -33.34
N VAL A 124 -20.02 -21.80 -32.52
CA VAL A 124 -20.89 -22.92 -32.93
C VAL A 124 -22.35 -22.52 -32.79
#